data_AF-A0A2V5PA88-F1
#
_entry.id   AF-A0A2V5PA88-F1
#
_cell.length_a   1.000
_cell.length_b   1.000
_cell.length_c   1.000
_cell.angle_alpha   90.00
_cell.angle_beta   90.00
_cell.angle_gamma   90.00
#
_symmetry.space_group_name_H-M   'P 1'
#
loop_
_entity.id
_entity.type
_entity.pdbx_description
1 polymer ?
#
loop_
_entity_poly.entity_id
_entity_poly.type
_entity_poly.pdbx_seq_one_letter_code
_entity_poly.pdbx_strand_id
1 'polypeptide(L)'
;MSKATDIRVVGAKLYFLPIQNRVPLKFGAEITTSVTCARACLVVADAQGRSAVGWGETPLSVQWVWPSRLAYEPRLTALKEFCRRLAEAWAGLEASGHPMEIGHDFQEQVLPKLLAAFNGPRSGEQVPWLAALVCCSAFDLALHDAYGQLVGRPVYETYCSEFMNRDLAAFLEPAASASVSFRGKFPADFLVASRPDRLRAWHLVGGLDLLESEERTGGEPDDGYPVLLADWIQRDGLKCLKVKLRGNDAAWDYQRLVNVGHIAIASEVEWLTADFNCTVNDPAYVNEMLDRLRDEHPRLHGMVLYVEQPFAYELDQHRIDVHSVSARKPLFLDESAHDWRMVKLGRELGWSGVALKTCKTQTGALLSACWARAHGMALMVQDLTNPMLA
;
A
#
# COMPACT_ATOMS: atom_id res chain seq x y z
N MET A 1 -7.22 16.53 -26.38
CA MET A 1 -6.37 17.58 -26.97
C MET A 1 -5.27 17.85 -25.97
N SER A 2 -4.04 18.07 -26.42
CA SER A 2 -2.93 18.42 -25.51
C SER A 2 -3.19 19.76 -24.82
N LYS A 3 -2.68 19.89 -23.60
CA LYS A 3 -2.76 21.10 -22.78
C LYS A 3 -1.40 21.78 -22.68
N ALA A 4 -1.41 23.10 -22.44
CA ALA A 4 -0.17 23.85 -22.21
C ALA A 4 0.57 23.38 -20.94
N THR A 5 -0.13 22.71 -20.03
CA THR A 5 0.41 22.12 -18.81
C THR A 5 0.95 20.71 -19.03
N ASP A 6 0.93 20.15 -20.25
CA ASP A 6 1.48 18.83 -20.52
C ASP A 6 3.00 18.84 -20.35
N ILE A 7 3.52 17.78 -19.72
CA ILE A 7 4.94 17.59 -19.49
C ILE A 7 5.47 16.41 -20.28
N ARG A 8 6.79 16.35 -20.47
CA ARG A 8 7.54 15.15 -20.83
C ARG A 8 8.68 14.94 -19.84
N VAL A 9 9.10 13.69 -19.65
CA VAL A 9 10.30 13.38 -18.87
C VAL A 9 11.53 13.64 -19.72
N VAL A 10 12.52 14.34 -19.17
CA VAL A 10 13.78 14.69 -19.86
C VAL A 10 15.03 14.22 -19.10
N GLY A 11 14.85 13.61 -17.94
CA GLY A 11 15.95 13.01 -17.19
C GLY A 11 15.47 12.24 -15.97
N ALA A 12 16.24 11.22 -15.59
CA ALA A 12 16.00 10.43 -14.38
C ALA A 12 17.32 10.15 -13.65
N LYS A 13 17.29 10.16 -12.32
CA LYS A 13 18.36 9.67 -11.45
C LYS A 13 17.78 8.73 -10.41
N LEU A 14 18.57 7.77 -9.97
CA LEU A 14 18.18 6.75 -9.00
C LEU A 14 19.25 6.64 -7.91
N TYR A 15 18.80 6.57 -6.66
CA TYR A 15 19.63 6.40 -5.48
C TYR A 15 19.11 5.21 -4.66
N PHE A 16 20.02 4.50 -4.00
CA PHE A 16 19.68 3.44 -3.04
C PHE A 16 20.18 3.85 -1.66
N LEU A 17 19.26 3.97 -0.71
CA LEU A 17 19.51 4.42 0.65
C LEU A 17 19.32 3.23 1.60
N PRO A 18 20.40 2.66 2.16
CA PRO A 18 20.26 1.60 3.16
C PRO A 18 19.76 2.19 4.49
N ILE A 19 18.77 1.53 5.09
CA ILE A 19 18.16 1.93 6.36
C ILE A 19 18.18 0.72 7.29
N GLN A 20 18.66 0.94 8.52
CA GLN A 20 18.66 -0.08 9.57
C GLN A 20 17.43 0.13 10.44
N ASN A 21 16.72 -0.95 10.75
CA ASN A 21 15.61 -0.89 11.68
C ASN A 21 16.17 -0.81 13.11
N ARG A 22 15.56 0.03 13.95
CA ARG A 22 15.89 0.12 15.38
C ARG A 22 15.67 -1.22 16.08
N VAL A 23 14.54 -1.87 15.78
CA VAL A 23 14.18 -3.21 16.28
C VAL A 23 13.81 -4.13 15.11
N PRO A 24 14.08 -5.44 15.19
CA PRO A 24 13.64 -6.38 14.16
C PRO A 24 12.12 -6.38 14.01
N LEU A 25 11.63 -6.21 12.78
CA LEU A 25 10.20 -6.25 12.48
C LEU A 25 9.85 -7.60 11.86
N LYS A 26 8.87 -8.32 12.42
CA LYS A 26 8.33 -9.51 11.77
C LYS A 26 7.27 -9.13 10.75
N PHE A 27 7.59 -9.33 9.48
CA PHE A 27 6.72 -9.03 8.36
C PHE A 27 6.33 -10.34 7.64
N GLY A 28 5.16 -10.87 7.96
CA GLY A 28 4.73 -12.18 7.49
C GLY A 28 5.62 -13.30 8.02
N ALA A 29 6.21 -14.08 7.12
CA ALA A 29 7.08 -15.21 7.46
C ALA A 29 8.54 -14.81 7.74
N GLU A 30 8.95 -13.58 7.39
CA GLU A 30 10.35 -13.14 7.49
C GLU A 30 10.53 -12.08 8.58
N ILE A 31 11.74 -11.99 9.15
CA ILE A 31 12.15 -10.93 10.07
C ILE A 31 13.03 -9.95 9.29
N THR A 32 12.71 -8.66 9.39
CA THR A 32 13.41 -7.57 8.71
C THR A 32 14.15 -6.73 9.74
N THR A 33 15.48 -6.65 9.59
CA THR A 33 16.35 -5.78 10.40
C THR A 33 16.86 -4.57 9.63
N SER A 34 16.67 -4.53 8.31
CA SER A 34 17.05 -3.42 7.45
C SER A 34 16.25 -3.44 6.15
N VAL A 35 16.21 -2.31 5.47
CA VAL A 35 15.58 -2.16 4.16
C VAL A 35 16.40 -1.21 3.29
N THR A 36 16.32 -1.36 1.97
CA THR A 36 16.88 -0.38 1.04
C THR A 36 15.75 0.46 0.44
N CYS A 37 15.79 1.78 0.63
CA CYS A 37 14.93 2.72 -0.07
C CYS A 37 15.48 3.05 -1.47
N ALA A 38 14.64 2.91 -2.48
CA ALA A 38 14.87 3.46 -3.80
C ALA A 38 14.32 4.89 -3.84
N ARG A 39 15.18 5.86 -4.14
CA ARG A 39 14.81 7.26 -4.35
C ARG A 39 15.05 7.64 -5.80
N ALA A 40 14.00 8.06 -6.49
CA ALA A 40 14.08 8.55 -7.86
C ALA A 40 13.99 10.08 -7.88
N CYS A 41 14.70 10.68 -8.82
CA CYS A 41 14.60 12.09 -9.17
C CYS A 41 14.27 12.18 -10.66
N LEU A 42 13.12 12.75 -11.00
CA LEU A 42 12.74 12.99 -12.39
C LEU A 42 12.85 14.48 -12.71
N VAL A 43 13.35 14.77 -13.91
CA VAL A 43 13.32 16.10 -14.51
C VAL A 43 12.26 16.09 -15.59
N VAL A 44 11.33 17.03 -15.52
CA VAL A 44 10.25 17.18 -16.51
C VAL A 44 10.36 18.53 -17.20
N ALA A 45 9.87 18.61 -18.43
CA ALA A 45 9.78 19.88 -19.16
C ALA A 45 8.44 19.99 -19.91
N ASP A 46 7.92 21.20 -20.05
CA ASP A 46 6.75 21.48 -20.87
C ASP A 46 7.11 21.88 -22.31
N ALA A 47 6.10 22.19 -23.11
CA ALA A 47 6.29 22.65 -24.49
C ALA A 47 6.87 24.08 -24.59
N GLN A 48 6.82 24.87 -23.51
CA GLN A 48 7.37 26.22 -23.45
C GLN A 48 8.84 26.25 -22.98
N GLY A 49 9.40 25.08 -22.66
CA GLY A 49 10.79 24.93 -22.21
C GLY A 49 11.00 25.20 -20.72
N ARG A 50 9.94 25.36 -19.93
CA ARG A 50 10.07 25.37 -18.47
C ARG A 50 10.39 23.96 -18.00
N SER A 51 11.16 23.84 -16.93
CA SER A 51 11.49 22.55 -16.34
C SER A 51 11.33 22.57 -14.83
N ALA A 52 11.09 21.39 -14.27
CA ALA A 52 11.00 21.17 -12.84
C ALA A 52 11.60 19.81 -12.49
N VAL A 53 11.90 19.66 -11.21
CA VAL A 53 12.44 18.44 -10.63
C VAL A 53 11.45 17.93 -9.60
N GLY A 54 11.20 16.62 -9.62
CA GLY A 54 10.42 15.95 -8.58
C GLY A 54 11.15 14.75 -8.01
N TRP A 55 10.74 14.38 -6.80
CA TRP A 55 11.32 13.31 -6.02
C TRP A 55 10.27 12.31 -5.61
N GLY A 56 10.63 11.03 -5.63
CA GLY A 56 9.81 9.95 -5.14
C GLY A 56 10.67 8.91 -4.46
N GLU A 57 10.11 8.28 -3.43
CA GLU A 57 10.83 7.30 -2.62
C GLU A 57 9.90 6.15 -2.24
N THR A 58 10.45 4.95 -2.25
CA THR A 58 9.78 3.72 -1.80
C THR A 58 10.82 2.75 -1.27
N PRO A 59 10.57 1.96 -0.23
CA PRO A 59 11.45 0.86 0.08
C PRO A 59 11.29 -0.28 -0.92
N LEU A 60 12.36 -1.03 -1.09
CA LEU A 60 12.35 -2.32 -1.73
C LEU A 60 12.12 -3.39 -0.67
N SER A 61 10.93 -3.42 -0.07
CA SER A 61 10.53 -4.39 0.97
C SER A 61 10.33 -5.79 0.38
N VAL A 62 11.44 -6.45 0.01
CA VAL A 62 11.49 -7.73 -0.71
C VAL A 62 10.65 -8.83 -0.04
N GLN A 63 10.68 -8.90 1.28
CA GLN A 63 9.94 -9.88 2.08
C GLN A 63 8.43 -9.78 1.88
N TRP A 64 7.94 -8.57 1.61
CA TRP A 64 6.54 -8.28 1.35
C TRP A 64 6.17 -8.49 -0.12
N VAL A 65 6.96 -7.93 -1.03
CA VAL A 65 6.58 -7.83 -2.45
C VAL A 65 6.95 -9.09 -3.26
N TRP A 66 7.83 -9.92 -2.70
CA TRP A 66 8.31 -11.15 -3.31
C TRP A 66 8.56 -12.23 -2.24
N PRO A 67 7.50 -12.69 -1.54
CA PRO A 67 7.64 -13.76 -0.55
C PRO A 67 8.14 -15.03 -1.25
N SER A 68 9.22 -15.62 -0.75
CA SER A 68 9.94 -16.67 -1.45
C SER A 68 10.83 -17.48 -0.50
N ARG A 69 11.19 -18.70 -0.90
CA ARG A 69 12.23 -19.50 -0.24
C ARG A 69 13.65 -19.08 -0.63
N LEU A 70 13.79 -18.24 -1.66
CA LEU A 70 15.07 -17.68 -2.07
C LEU A 70 15.63 -16.78 -0.97
N ALA A 71 16.95 -16.78 -0.85
CA ALA A 71 17.66 -15.87 0.03
C ALA A 71 17.30 -14.41 -0.28
N TYR A 72 17.34 -13.57 0.75
CA TYR A 72 17.01 -12.14 0.66
C TYR A 72 17.88 -11.40 -0.36
N GLU A 73 19.21 -11.58 -0.31
CA GLU A 73 20.15 -10.75 -1.08
C GLU A 73 20.02 -10.90 -2.61
N PRO A 74 19.86 -12.12 -3.18
CA PRO A 74 19.60 -12.27 -4.61
C PRO A 74 18.30 -11.60 -5.07
N ARG A 75 17.24 -11.65 -4.25
CA ARG A 75 15.95 -10.99 -4.55
C ARG A 75 16.12 -9.46 -4.52
N LEU A 76 16.75 -8.91 -3.48
CA LEU A 76 17.03 -7.48 -3.38
C LEU A 76 17.89 -6.97 -4.55
N THR A 77 18.95 -7.72 -4.89
CA THR A 77 19.81 -7.40 -6.03
C THR A 77 19.02 -7.33 -7.33
N ALA A 78 18.10 -8.28 -7.55
CA ALA A 78 17.22 -8.27 -8.71
C ALA A 78 16.29 -7.05 -8.74
N LEU A 79 15.70 -6.65 -7.60
CA LEU A 79 14.85 -5.45 -7.55
C LEU A 79 15.64 -4.16 -7.81
N LYS A 80 16.86 -4.05 -7.25
CA LYS A 80 17.75 -2.90 -7.52
C LYS A 80 18.12 -2.82 -9.00
N GLU A 81 18.41 -3.96 -9.62
CA GLU A 81 18.71 -4.00 -11.05
C GLU A 81 17.50 -3.64 -11.91
N PHE A 82 16.31 -4.12 -11.54
CA PHE A 82 15.08 -3.73 -12.22
C PHE A 82 14.80 -2.22 -12.09
N CYS A 83 15.06 -1.62 -10.92
CA CYS A 83 14.97 -0.16 -10.74
C CYS A 83 15.92 0.60 -11.67
N ARG A 84 17.15 0.11 -11.94
CA ARG A 84 18.07 0.76 -12.89
C ARG A 84 17.50 0.76 -14.31
N ARG A 85 16.94 -0.37 -14.75
CA ARG A 85 16.26 -0.46 -16.05
C ARG A 85 15.07 0.48 -16.14
N LEU A 86 14.31 0.64 -15.06
CA LEU A 86 13.23 1.61 -14.99
C LEU A 86 13.74 3.04 -15.10
N ALA A 87 14.87 3.38 -14.47
CA ALA A 87 15.46 4.72 -14.60
C ALA A 87 15.80 5.06 -16.06
N GLU A 88 16.39 4.11 -16.79
CA GLU A 88 16.68 4.25 -18.23
C GLU A 88 15.39 4.40 -19.04
N ALA A 89 14.39 3.55 -18.78
CA ALA A 89 13.11 3.58 -19.48
C ALA A 89 12.35 4.89 -19.26
N TRP A 90 12.33 5.42 -18.03
CA TRP A 90 11.72 6.71 -17.72
C TRP A 90 12.47 7.88 -18.37
N ALA A 91 13.81 7.85 -18.38
CA ALA A 91 14.61 8.89 -19.03
C ALA A 91 14.44 8.90 -20.57
N GLY A 92 14.21 7.74 -21.17
CA GLY A 92 13.97 7.58 -22.61
C GLY A 92 12.49 7.58 -23.02
N LEU A 93 11.56 7.87 -22.11
CA LEU A 93 10.13 7.80 -22.39
C LEU A 93 9.68 8.96 -23.30
N GLU A 94 9.31 8.64 -24.53
CA GLU A 94 8.70 9.58 -25.48
C GLU A 94 7.18 9.69 -25.27
N ALA A 95 6.78 10.25 -24.13
CA ALA A 95 5.38 10.52 -23.81
C ALA A 95 5.19 11.96 -23.34
N SER A 96 4.02 12.53 -23.64
CA SER A 96 3.63 13.84 -23.11
C SER A 96 2.18 13.84 -22.65
N GLY A 97 1.92 14.51 -21.51
CA GLY A 97 0.60 14.61 -20.91
C GLY A 97 0.65 14.97 -19.43
N HIS A 98 -0.46 14.73 -18.73
CA HIS A 98 -0.55 14.83 -17.28
C HIS A 98 0.11 13.59 -16.60
N PRO A 99 0.66 13.68 -15.37
CA PRO A 99 1.25 12.53 -14.67
C PRO A 99 0.37 11.29 -14.58
N MET A 100 -0.94 11.45 -14.33
CA MET A 100 -1.90 10.34 -14.36
C MET A 100 -1.91 9.58 -15.70
N GLU A 101 -1.73 10.31 -16.81
CA GLU A 101 -1.79 9.78 -18.17
C GLU A 101 -0.49 9.05 -18.51
N ILE A 102 0.64 9.72 -18.30
CA ILE A 102 1.97 9.17 -18.54
C ILE A 102 2.21 7.95 -17.63
N GLY A 103 1.89 8.08 -16.33
CA GLY A 103 2.03 7.00 -15.36
C GLY A 103 1.17 5.79 -15.68
N HIS A 104 -0.09 6.01 -16.09
CA HIS A 104 -0.98 4.93 -16.49
C HIS A 104 -0.48 4.23 -17.76
N ASP A 105 -0.16 4.98 -18.81
CA ASP A 105 0.31 4.39 -20.07
C ASP A 105 1.65 3.65 -19.87
N PHE A 106 2.55 4.17 -19.02
CA PHE A 106 3.78 3.47 -18.65
C PHE A 106 3.48 2.15 -17.95
N GLN A 107 2.59 2.14 -16.96
CA GLN A 107 2.21 0.95 -16.19
C GLN A 107 1.49 -0.11 -17.04
N GLU A 108 0.67 0.28 -18.00
CA GLU A 108 -0.09 -0.66 -18.84
C GLU A 108 0.70 -1.13 -20.08
N GLN A 109 1.59 -0.29 -20.63
CA GLN A 109 2.19 -0.55 -21.96
C GLN A 109 3.70 -0.79 -21.94
N VAL A 110 4.42 -0.26 -20.95
CA VAL A 110 5.89 -0.31 -20.88
C VAL A 110 6.34 -1.28 -19.78
N LEU A 111 5.86 -1.08 -18.56
CA LEU A 111 6.25 -1.88 -17.38
C LEU A 111 6.08 -3.39 -17.57
N PRO A 112 4.96 -3.92 -18.14
CA PRO A 112 4.79 -5.36 -18.33
C PRO A 112 5.81 -5.94 -19.31
N LYS A 113 6.17 -5.20 -20.36
CA LYS A 113 7.17 -5.62 -21.35
C LYS A 113 8.57 -5.63 -20.74
N LEU A 114 8.91 -4.60 -19.95
CA LEU A 114 10.18 -4.54 -19.23
C LEU A 114 10.30 -5.69 -18.23
N LEU A 115 9.24 -5.97 -17.47
CA LEU A 115 9.22 -7.08 -16.53
C LEU A 115 9.37 -8.43 -17.24
N ALA A 116 8.64 -8.65 -18.33
CA ALA A 116 8.76 -9.88 -19.12
C ALA A 116 10.18 -10.06 -19.68
N ALA A 117 10.77 -9.00 -20.24
CA ALA A 117 12.15 -9.03 -20.74
C ALA A 117 13.18 -9.21 -19.62
N PHE A 118 12.92 -8.69 -18.42
CA PHE A 118 13.77 -8.89 -17.25
C PHE A 118 13.70 -10.33 -16.72
N ASN A 119 12.50 -10.92 -16.72
CA ASN A 119 12.26 -12.28 -16.23
C ASN A 119 12.68 -13.36 -17.25
N GLY A 120 12.57 -13.11 -18.55
CA GLY A 120 12.87 -14.06 -19.61
C GLY A 120 14.21 -14.82 -19.49
N PRO A 121 15.36 -14.14 -19.29
CA PRO A 121 16.65 -14.81 -19.18
C PRO A 121 16.96 -15.41 -17.80
N ARG A 122 16.08 -15.25 -16.81
CA ARG A 122 16.35 -15.70 -15.42
C ARG A 122 16.09 -17.19 -15.28
N SER A 123 17.09 -17.93 -14.80
CA SER A 123 16.91 -19.28 -14.28
C SER A 123 16.48 -19.18 -12.81
N GLY A 124 15.18 -19.36 -12.53
CA GLY A 124 14.65 -19.36 -11.16
C GLY A 124 13.32 -18.63 -11.03
N GLU A 125 12.95 -18.29 -9.80
CA GLU A 125 11.73 -17.53 -9.54
C GLU A 125 11.77 -16.16 -10.24
N GLN A 126 10.63 -15.82 -10.83
CA GLN A 126 10.43 -14.55 -11.54
C GLN A 126 10.15 -13.43 -10.54
N VAL A 127 10.56 -12.20 -10.89
CA VAL A 127 10.14 -11.01 -10.14
C VAL A 127 8.61 -10.90 -10.26
N PRO A 128 7.86 -10.89 -9.15
CA PRO A 128 6.41 -10.75 -9.19
C PRO A 128 5.95 -9.38 -9.68
N TRP A 129 4.72 -9.31 -10.18
CA TRP A 129 4.13 -8.05 -10.64
C TRP A 129 4.09 -6.97 -9.55
N LEU A 130 3.73 -7.34 -8.31
CA LEU A 130 3.72 -6.42 -7.18
C LEU A 130 5.10 -5.80 -6.92
N ALA A 131 6.17 -6.60 -7.01
CA ALA A 131 7.53 -6.10 -6.87
C ALA A 131 7.92 -5.13 -8.01
N ALA A 132 7.48 -5.40 -9.23
CA ALA A 132 7.70 -4.52 -10.37
C ALA A 132 7.00 -3.16 -10.20
N LEU A 133 5.75 -3.16 -9.71
CA LEU A 133 5.02 -1.93 -9.34
C LEU A 133 5.77 -1.15 -8.26
N VAL A 134 6.23 -1.82 -7.20
CA VAL A 134 6.99 -1.18 -6.12
C VAL A 134 8.29 -0.56 -6.64
N CYS A 135 9.04 -1.24 -7.51
CA CYS A 135 10.20 -0.65 -8.17
C CYS A 135 9.84 0.57 -9.04
N CYS A 136 8.66 0.57 -9.68
CA CYS A 136 8.18 1.68 -10.51
C CYS A 136 7.70 2.88 -9.68
N SER A 137 7.16 2.64 -8.48
CA SER A 137 6.47 3.64 -7.68
C SER A 137 7.30 4.88 -7.37
N ALA A 138 8.61 4.74 -7.09
CA ALA A 138 9.48 5.90 -6.85
C ALA A 138 9.52 6.86 -8.04
N PHE A 139 9.49 6.35 -9.27
CA PHE A 139 9.48 7.18 -10.49
C PHE A 139 8.11 7.79 -10.75
N ASP A 140 7.03 7.01 -10.55
CA ASP A 140 5.66 7.53 -10.65
C ASP A 140 5.44 8.67 -9.64
N LEU A 141 5.83 8.49 -8.38
CA LEU A 141 5.81 9.53 -7.34
C LEU A 141 6.60 10.78 -7.75
N ALA A 142 7.83 10.61 -8.24
CA ALA A 142 8.66 11.71 -8.71
C ALA A 142 8.05 12.47 -9.89
N LEU A 143 7.31 11.80 -10.77
CA LEU A 143 6.60 12.44 -11.88
C LEU A 143 5.47 13.34 -11.38
N HIS A 144 4.67 12.83 -10.43
CA HIS A 144 3.59 13.59 -9.79
C HIS A 144 4.13 14.81 -9.04
N ASP A 145 5.21 14.65 -8.26
CA ASP A 145 5.87 15.76 -7.57
C ASP A 145 6.42 16.81 -8.56
N ALA A 146 7.16 16.37 -9.59
CA ALA A 146 7.77 17.27 -10.59
C ALA A 146 6.70 18.12 -11.30
N TYR A 147 5.53 17.53 -11.58
CA TYR A 147 4.43 18.24 -12.19
C TYR A 147 3.87 19.34 -11.29
N GLY A 148 3.57 19.02 -10.03
CA GLY A 148 3.10 20.00 -9.05
C GLY A 148 4.06 21.18 -8.91
N GLN A 149 5.37 20.89 -8.87
CA GLN A 149 6.41 21.91 -8.87
C GLN A 149 6.39 22.78 -10.12
N LEU A 150 6.29 22.16 -11.31
CA LEU A 150 6.28 22.90 -12.59
C LEU A 150 5.09 23.85 -12.72
N VAL A 151 3.90 23.39 -12.34
CA VAL A 151 2.68 24.20 -12.45
C VAL A 151 2.45 25.11 -11.23
N GLY A 152 3.29 24.99 -10.19
CA GLY A 152 3.21 25.80 -8.97
C GLY A 152 1.96 25.52 -8.13
N ARG A 153 1.49 24.27 -8.08
CA ARG A 153 0.28 23.85 -7.34
C ARG A 153 0.54 22.59 -6.52
N PRO A 154 -0.11 22.41 -5.36
CA PRO A 154 -0.16 21.12 -4.71
C PRO A 154 -0.69 20.06 -5.67
N VAL A 155 0.01 18.92 -5.80
CA VAL A 155 -0.29 17.93 -6.85
C VAL A 155 -1.74 17.41 -6.79
N TYR A 156 -2.32 17.30 -5.60
CA TYR A 156 -3.72 16.86 -5.44
C TYR A 156 -4.75 17.83 -6.02
N GLU A 157 -4.38 19.10 -6.26
CA GLU A 157 -5.24 20.08 -6.94
C GLU A 157 -5.19 19.95 -8.47
N THR A 158 -4.27 19.15 -9.02
CA THR A 158 -4.10 19.01 -10.48
C THR A 158 -4.86 17.83 -11.07
N TYR A 159 -5.51 17.00 -10.24
CA TYR A 159 -6.25 15.83 -10.71
C TYR A 159 -7.67 16.18 -11.22
N CYS A 160 -7.78 17.18 -12.09
CA CYS A 160 -9.04 17.72 -12.59
C CYS A 160 -8.98 18.06 -14.08
N SER A 161 -10.12 18.43 -14.66
CA SER A 161 -10.27 18.73 -16.10
C SER A 161 -9.44 19.92 -16.60
N GLU A 162 -8.98 20.79 -15.69
CA GLU A 162 -8.11 21.91 -16.03
C GLU A 162 -6.76 21.42 -16.54
N PHE A 163 -6.21 20.37 -15.90
CA PHE A 163 -4.86 19.87 -16.14
C PHE A 163 -4.83 18.53 -16.88
N MET A 164 -5.82 17.66 -16.70
CA MET A 164 -5.90 16.34 -17.34
C MET A 164 -6.56 16.40 -18.72
N ASN A 165 -5.97 15.73 -19.71
CA ASN A 165 -6.47 15.62 -21.08
C ASN A 165 -7.52 14.52 -21.25
N ARG A 166 -7.47 13.49 -20.41
CA ARG A 166 -8.39 12.34 -20.39
C ARG A 166 -9.22 12.33 -19.11
N ASP A 167 -10.51 12.06 -19.24
CA ASP A 167 -11.37 11.77 -18.09
C ASP A 167 -11.17 10.34 -17.57
N LEU A 168 -11.81 10.00 -16.46
CA LEU A 168 -11.69 8.69 -15.83
C LEU A 168 -12.19 7.52 -16.71
N ALA A 169 -13.06 7.78 -17.69
CA ALA A 169 -13.54 6.74 -18.60
C ALA A 169 -12.46 6.23 -19.57
N ALA A 170 -11.34 6.95 -19.70
CA ALA A 170 -10.18 6.46 -20.44
C ALA A 170 -9.37 5.41 -19.66
N PHE A 171 -9.57 5.28 -18.35
CA PHE A 171 -8.77 4.42 -17.46
C PHE A 171 -9.59 3.33 -16.78
N LEU A 172 -10.88 3.59 -16.54
CA LEU A 172 -11.74 2.81 -15.67
C LEU A 172 -13.01 2.33 -16.39
N GLU A 173 -13.45 1.12 -16.02
CA GLU A 173 -14.75 0.59 -16.40
C GLU A 173 -15.61 0.34 -15.14
N PRO A 174 -16.91 0.68 -15.17
CA PRO A 174 -17.80 0.39 -14.05
C PRO A 174 -18.00 -1.12 -13.87
N ALA A 175 -18.47 -1.54 -12.68
CA ALA A 175 -19.00 -2.88 -12.51
C ALA A 175 -20.25 -3.07 -13.40
N ALA A 176 -20.43 -4.26 -13.99
CA ALA A 176 -21.42 -4.50 -15.05
C ALA A 176 -22.87 -4.16 -14.65
N SER A 177 -23.22 -4.24 -13.36
CA SER A 177 -24.55 -3.97 -12.82
C SER A 177 -24.66 -2.62 -12.08
N ALA A 178 -23.62 -1.80 -12.07
CA ALA A 178 -23.61 -0.53 -11.34
C ALA A 178 -24.12 0.63 -12.21
N SER A 179 -24.91 1.53 -11.61
CA SER A 179 -25.33 2.80 -12.23
C SER A 179 -24.24 3.88 -12.15
N VAL A 180 -22.98 3.50 -12.40
CA VAL A 180 -21.79 4.36 -12.30
C VAL A 180 -21.31 4.76 -13.68
N SER A 181 -20.93 6.02 -13.85
CA SER A 181 -20.28 6.53 -15.07
C SER A 181 -19.03 7.33 -14.71
N PHE A 182 -17.93 7.04 -15.41
CA PHE A 182 -16.67 7.78 -15.31
C PHE A 182 -16.51 8.85 -16.39
N ARG A 183 -17.48 8.98 -17.32
CA ARG A 183 -17.42 9.99 -18.39
C ARG A 183 -17.55 11.40 -17.79
N GLY A 184 -16.67 12.29 -18.20
CA GLY A 184 -16.57 13.66 -17.69
C GLY A 184 -16.15 13.77 -16.23
N LYS A 185 -15.69 12.66 -15.61
CA LYS A 185 -15.23 12.62 -14.21
C LYS A 185 -13.72 12.58 -14.12
N PHE A 186 -13.18 13.18 -13.07
CA PHE A 186 -11.76 13.27 -12.78
C PHE A 186 -11.51 12.84 -11.33
N PRO A 187 -10.27 12.51 -10.93
CA PRO A 187 -10.03 12.09 -9.54
C PRO A 187 -10.50 13.11 -8.50
N ALA A 188 -10.44 14.42 -8.79
CA ALA A 188 -10.97 15.47 -7.94
C ALA A 188 -12.47 15.30 -7.58
N ASP A 189 -13.28 14.62 -8.40
CA ASP A 189 -14.68 14.30 -8.10
C ASP A 189 -14.83 13.27 -6.95
N PHE A 190 -13.77 12.55 -6.61
CA PHE A 190 -13.77 11.46 -5.62
C PHE A 190 -12.88 11.75 -4.40
N LEU A 191 -12.08 12.81 -4.46
CA LEU A 191 -11.28 13.29 -3.33
C LEU A 191 -12.13 14.10 -2.35
N VAL A 192 -11.68 14.17 -1.10
CA VAL A 192 -12.33 15.02 -0.10
C VAL A 192 -12.10 16.50 -0.45
N ALA A 193 -13.16 17.31 -0.44
CA ALA A 193 -13.10 18.71 -0.81
C ALA A 193 -12.22 19.56 0.13
N SER A 194 -12.13 19.16 1.41
CA SER A 194 -11.27 19.80 2.40
C SER A 194 -10.38 18.74 3.02
N ARG A 195 -9.06 18.90 2.86
CA ARG A 195 -8.10 18.00 3.50
C ARG A 195 -8.21 18.16 5.02
N PRO A 196 -8.31 17.07 5.80
CA PRO A 196 -8.18 17.17 7.24
C PRO A 196 -6.73 17.53 7.60
N ASP A 197 -6.55 18.44 8.54
CA ASP A 197 -5.21 18.80 9.06
C ASP A 197 -4.68 17.78 10.07
N ARG A 198 -5.54 16.85 10.52
CA ARG A 198 -5.19 15.79 11.48
C ARG A 198 -5.88 14.49 11.09
N LEU A 199 -5.13 13.39 11.13
CA LEU A 199 -5.63 12.04 10.88
C LEU A 199 -5.23 11.13 12.04
N ARG A 200 -6.03 10.08 12.25
CA ARG A 200 -5.61 8.94 13.08
C ARG A 200 -4.61 8.12 12.28
N ALA A 201 -3.53 7.72 12.92
CA ALA A 201 -2.57 6.77 12.38
C ALA A 201 -2.72 5.43 13.10
N TRP A 202 -2.57 4.33 12.37
CA TRP A 202 -2.59 2.99 12.92
C TRP A 202 -1.16 2.56 13.20
N HIS A 203 -0.85 2.37 14.48
CA HIS A 203 0.42 1.79 14.89
C HIS A 203 0.36 0.29 14.69
N LEU A 204 1.30 -0.26 13.93
CA LEU A 204 1.40 -1.70 13.69
C LEU A 204 1.97 -2.38 14.93
N VAL A 205 1.26 -3.38 15.45
CA VAL A 205 1.70 -4.25 16.54
C VAL A 205 2.12 -5.57 15.92
N GLY A 206 3.43 -5.73 15.72
CA GLY A 206 4.07 -6.89 15.12
C GLY A 206 3.96 -8.15 15.97
N GLY A 207 4.17 -9.30 15.32
CA GLY A 207 4.13 -10.61 15.99
C GLY A 207 5.29 -10.87 16.96
N LEU A 208 6.30 -10.00 16.99
CA LEU A 208 7.44 -10.04 17.92
C LEU A 208 7.46 -8.84 18.87
N ASP A 209 6.51 -7.91 18.73
CA ASP A 209 6.48 -6.71 19.56
C ASP A 209 6.07 -7.08 20.98
N LEU A 210 6.89 -6.65 21.94
CA LEU A 210 6.69 -6.91 23.35
C LEU A 210 5.45 -6.18 23.85
N LEU A 211 4.55 -6.93 24.46
CA LEU A 211 3.37 -6.40 25.13
C LEU A 211 3.65 -6.04 26.58
N GLU A 212 4.27 -6.97 27.29
CA GLU A 212 4.43 -6.89 28.74
C GLU A 212 5.89 -7.06 29.16
N SER A 213 6.20 -6.64 30.38
CA SER A 213 7.59 -6.55 30.85
C SER A 213 8.24 -7.91 31.00
N GLU A 214 7.44 -8.94 31.26
CA GLU A 214 7.83 -10.33 31.42
C GLU A 214 8.34 -10.96 30.13
N GLU A 215 7.99 -10.37 28.98
CA GLU A 215 8.47 -10.82 27.66
C GLU A 215 9.86 -10.29 27.32
N ARG A 216 10.41 -9.35 28.12
CA ARG A 216 11.75 -8.80 27.92
C ARG A 216 12.81 -9.88 28.08
N THR A 217 13.81 -9.81 27.20
CA THR A 217 14.95 -10.73 27.15
C THR A 217 16.23 -10.09 27.67
N GLY A 218 16.28 -8.76 27.76
CA GLY A 218 17.48 -7.98 28.04
C GLY A 218 18.32 -7.66 26.80
N GLY A 219 17.89 -8.10 25.61
CA GLY A 219 18.53 -7.78 24.32
C GLY A 219 17.92 -6.56 23.62
N GLU A 220 16.93 -5.91 24.24
CA GLU A 220 16.25 -4.74 23.67
C GLU A 220 17.17 -3.49 23.70
N PRO A 221 17.01 -2.53 22.78
CA PRO A 221 17.79 -1.29 22.79
C PRO A 221 17.56 -0.46 24.06
N ASP A 222 18.65 0.06 24.63
CA ASP A 222 18.64 1.04 25.73
C ASP A 222 18.99 2.44 25.20
N ASP A 223 18.12 2.96 24.33
CA ASP A 223 18.30 4.23 23.61
C ASP A 223 17.24 5.29 23.96
N GLY A 224 16.47 5.06 25.04
CA GLY A 224 15.46 5.98 25.56
C GLY A 224 14.11 5.96 24.82
N TYR A 225 13.95 5.12 23.80
CA TYR A 225 12.67 4.93 23.12
C TYR A 225 11.91 3.71 23.66
N PRO A 226 10.57 3.71 23.64
CA PRO A 226 9.77 2.59 24.12
C PRO A 226 10.09 1.26 23.42
N VAL A 227 9.88 0.16 24.13
CA VAL A 227 9.97 -1.22 23.59
C VAL A 227 8.73 -2.05 23.89
N LEU A 228 7.97 -1.68 24.93
CA LEU A 228 6.67 -2.29 25.26
C LEU A 228 5.53 -1.51 24.62
N LEU A 229 4.46 -2.20 24.24
CA LEU A 229 3.29 -1.59 23.61
C LEU A 229 2.67 -0.48 24.47
N ALA A 230 2.51 -0.69 25.78
CA ALA A 230 1.92 0.30 26.68
C ALA A 230 2.74 1.61 26.72
N ASP A 231 4.07 1.48 26.74
CA ASP A 231 4.99 2.62 26.74
C ASP A 231 4.91 3.40 25.42
N TRP A 232 4.80 2.69 24.28
CA TRP A 232 4.56 3.31 22.97
C TRP A 232 3.24 4.09 22.94
N ILE A 233 2.16 3.49 23.43
CA ILE A 233 0.84 4.15 23.47
C ILE A 233 0.90 5.44 24.28
N GLN A 234 1.53 5.41 25.45
CA GLN A 234 1.64 6.57 26.33
C GLN A 234 2.55 7.65 25.73
N ARG A 235 3.71 7.26 25.19
CA ARG A 235 4.70 8.20 24.66
C ARG A 235 4.21 8.94 23.41
N ASP A 236 3.60 8.21 22.47
CA ASP A 236 3.24 8.73 21.16
C ASP A 236 1.75 9.09 21.04
N GLY A 237 0.96 8.85 22.10
CA GLY A 237 -0.48 9.14 22.11
C GLY A 237 -1.26 8.29 21.11
N LEU A 238 -0.86 7.03 20.91
CA LEU A 238 -1.43 6.14 19.91
C LEU A 238 -2.91 5.89 20.19
N LYS A 239 -3.76 6.09 19.18
CA LYS A 239 -5.22 5.90 19.29
C LYS A 239 -5.78 4.76 18.46
N CYS A 240 -5.00 4.20 17.55
CA CYS A 240 -5.42 3.09 16.72
C CYS A 240 -4.27 2.08 16.58
N LEU A 241 -4.56 0.79 16.76
CA LEU A 241 -3.57 -0.28 16.67
C LEU A 241 -3.96 -1.27 15.57
N LYS A 242 -2.98 -1.72 14.78
CA LYS A 242 -3.14 -2.82 13.83
C LYS A 242 -2.45 -4.07 14.35
N VAL A 243 -3.23 -5.08 14.72
CA VAL A 243 -2.73 -6.30 15.32
C VAL A 243 -2.37 -7.31 14.23
N LYS A 244 -1.08 -7.63 14.10
CA LYS A 244 -0.62 -8.69 13.20
C LYS A 244 -0.90 -10.08 13.81
N LEU A 245 -1.56 -10.91 13.02
CA LEU A 245 -1.98 -12.27 13.34
C LEU A 245 -1.31 -13.28 12.39
N ARG A 246 -1.17 -14.53 12.82
CA ARG A 246 -0.51 -15.59 12.05
C ARG A 246 -1.41 -16.16 10.96
N GLY A 247 -2.72 -16.24 11.20
CA GLY A 247 -3.73 -16.81 10.28
C GLY A 247 -3.70 -18.33 10.12
N ASN A 248 -2.86 -19.03 10.89
CA ASN A 248 -2.73 -20.49 10.88
C ASN A 248 -2.66 -21.12 12.27
N ASP A 249 -2.91 -20.33 13.33
CA ASP A 249 -2.85 -20.73 14.73
C ASP A 249 -3.94 -19.98 15.50
N ALA A 250 -5.16 -20.54 15.47
CA ALA A 250 -6.36 -19.86 15.96
C ALA A 250 -6.28 -19.52 17.45
N ALA A 251 -5.64 -20.40 18.25
CA ALA A 251 -5.47 -20.18 19.68
C ALA A 251 -4.51 -19.00 19.93
N TRP A 252 -3.37 -18.96 19.23
CA TRP A 252 -2.43 -17.86 19.35
C TRP A 252 -3.04 -16.54 18.85
N ASP A 253 -3.71 -16.55 17.69
CA ASP A 253 -4.31 -15.35 17.10
C ASP A 253 -5.37 -14.74 18.01
N TYR A 254 -6.26 -15.57 18.55
CA TYR A 254 -7.30 -15.14 19.47
C TYR A 254 -6.69 -14.54 20.74
N GLN A 255 -5.74 -15.23 21.37
CA GLN A 255 -5.10 -14.76 22.59
C GLN A 255 -4.31 -13.46 22.35
N ARG A 256 -3.60 -13.36 21.22
CA ARG A 256 -2.88 -12.14 20.81
C ARG A 256 -3.83 -10.96 20.72
N LEU A 257 -4.96 -11.12 20.02
CA LEU A 257 -5.94 -10.06 19.84
C LEU A 257 -6.56 -9.63 21.18
N VAL A 258 -6.86 -10.58 22.07
CA VAL A 258 -7.38 -10.30 23.42
C VAL A 258 -6.35 -9.55 24.28
N ASN A 259 -5.09 -10.00 24.31
CA ASN A 259 -4.03 -9.36 25.10
C ASN A 259 -3.78 -7.92 24.65
N VAL A 260 -3.62 -7.69 23.33
CA VAL A 260 -3.50 -6.34 22.79
C VAL A 260 -4.73 -5.51 23.11
N GLY A 261 -5.91 -6.12 23.02
CA GLY A 261 -7.17 -5.47 23.35
C GLY A 261 -7.27 -4.99 24.79
N HIS A 262 -6.79 -5.78 25.75
CA HIS A 262 -6.78 -5.36 27.16
C HIS A 262 -5.83 -4.19 27.40
N ILE A 263 -4.64 -4.20 26.81
CA ILE A 263 -3.70 -3.07 26.87
C ILE A 263 -4.32 -1.83 26.22
N ALA A 264 -4.95 -1.99 25.05
CA ALA A 264 -5.63 -0.92 24.34
C ALA A 264 -6.76 -0.29 25.17
N ILE A 265 -7.56 -1.10 25.85
CA ILE A 265 -8.61 -0.64 26.75
C ILE A 265 -8.02 0.16 27.91
N ALA A 266 -7.00 -0.38 28.57
CA ALA A 266 -6.37 0.24 29.74
C ALA A 266 -5.71 1.59 29.38
N SER A 267 -5.20 1.70 28.15
CA SER A 267 -4.49 2.88 27.64
C SER A 267 -5.35 3.80 26.77
N GLU A 268 -6.68 3.66 26.80
CA GLU A 268 -7.64 4.53 26.08
C GLU A 268 -7.38 4.65 24.57
N VAL A 269 -7.01 3.52 23.95
CA VAL A 269 -6.99 3.36 22.48
C VAL A 269 -8.43 3.23 21.98
N GLU A 270 -8.71 3.84 20.83
CA GLU A 270 -10.05 3.91 20.25
C GLU A 270 -10.39 2.68 19.40
N TRP A 271 -9.45 2.28 18.53
CA TRP A 271 -9.71 1.27 17.50
C TRP A 271 -8.60 0.24 17.37
N LEU A 272 -9.01 -0.98 17.05
CA LEU A 272 -8.14 -2.10 16.68
C LEU A 272 -8.44 -2.52 15.24
N THR A 273 -7.48 -3.16 14.60
CA THR A 273 -7.67 -3.88 13.34
C THR A 273 -6.97 -5.22 13.42
N ALA A 274 -7.49 -6.22 12.70
CA ALA A 274 -6.94 -7.56 12.67
C ALA A 274 -6.40 -7.85 11.26
N ASP A 275 -5.13 -8.24 11.17
CA ASP A 275 -4.41 -8.43 9.90
C ASP A 275 -3.73 -9.80 9.94
N PHE A 276 -4.21 -10.75 9.12
CA PHE A 276 -3.80 -12.16 9.19
C PHE A 276 -2.73 -12.55 8.16
N ASN A 277 -1.97 -11.58 7.64
CA ASN A 277 -0.77 -11.87 6.84
C ASN A 277 -1.00 -12.78 5.60
N CYS A 278 -2.19 -12.76 4.99
CA CYS A 278 -2.52 -13.53 3.77
C CYS A 278 -2.44 -15.08 3.91
N THR A 279 -2.45 -15.65 5.11
CA THR A 279 -2.21 -17.09 5.33
C THR A 279 -3.48 -17.92 5.56
N VAL A 280 -4.62 -17.26 5.77
CA VAL A 280 -5.90 -17.94 6.01
C VAL A 280 -6.40 -18.56 4.70
N ASN A 281 -6.89 -19.80 4.77
CA ASN A 281 -7.41 -20.53 3.59
C ASN A 281 -8.94 -20.65 3.57
N ASP A 282 -9.61 -20.49 4.72
CA ASP A 282 -11.05 -20.69 4.87
C ASP A 282 -11.68 -19.51 5.64
N PRO A 283 -12.71 -18.84 5.09
CA PRO A 283 -13.49 -17.82 5.81
C PRO A 283 -13.98 -18.23 7.19
N ALA A 284 -14.25 -19.52 7.43
CA ALA A 284 -14.67 -20.04 8.73
C ALA A 284 -13.68 -19.66 9.85
N TYR A 285 -12.38 -19.66 9.57
CA TYR A 285 -11.34 -19.28 10.55
C TYR A 285 -11.56 -17.87 11.10
N VAL A 286 -11.81 -16.90 10.20
CA VAL A 286 -12.03 -15.50 10.59
C VAL A 286 -13.40 -15.33 11.25
N ASN A 287 -14.42 -16.01 10.71
CA ASN A 287 -15.79 -15.95 11.24
C ASN A 287 -15.86 -16.44 12.68
N GLU A 288 -15.30 -17.61 12.98
CA GLU A 288 -15.28 -18.19 14.32
C GLU A 288 -14.54 -17.28 15.31
N MET A 289 -13.40 -16.71 14.91
CA MET A 289 -12.65 -15.79 15.76
C MET A 289 -13.45 -14.51 16.09
N LEU A 290 -14.12 -13.92 15.09
CA LEU A 290 -14.95 -12.72 15.28
C LEU A 290 -16.21 -13.02 16.11
N ASP A 291 -16.88 -14.14 15.86
CA ASP A 291 -18.07 -14.56 16.61
C ASP A 291 -17.71 -14.84 18.07
N ARG A 292 -16.62 -15.55 18.31
CA ARG A 292 -16.11 -15.80 19.66
C ARG A 292 -15.75 -14.51 20.38
N LEU A 293 -15.05 -13.58 19.71
CA LEU A 293 -14.70 -12.28 20.28
C LEU A 293 -15.95 -11.45 20.61
N ARG A 294 -17.00 -11.51 19.79
CA ARG A 294 -18.29 -10.87 20.06
C ARG A 294 -18.91 -11.41 21.36
N ASP A 295 -18.92 -12.73 21.51
CA ASP A 295 -19.62 -13.40 22.61
C ASP A 295 -18.85 -13.31 23.94
N GLU A 296 -17.53 -13.47 23.91
CA GLU A 296 -16.67 -13.45 25.12
C GLU A 296 -16.18 -12.04 25.49
N HIS A 297 -15.90 -11.17 24.50
CA HIS A 297 -15.32 -9.84 24.69
C HIS A 297 -16.01 -8.76 23.82
N PRO A 298 -17.31 -8.48 24.05
CA PRO A 298 -18.11 -7.61 23.17
C PRO A 298 -17.52 -6.20 22.97
N ARG A 299 -16.84 -5.64 23.98
CA ARG A 299 -16.13 -4.36 23.86
C ARG A 299 -14.98 -4.45 22.86
N LEU A 300 -14.16 -5.49 22.92
CA LEU A 300 -13.04 -5.71 21.99
C LEU A 300 -13.56 -5.96 20.57
N HIS A 301 -14.61 -6.77 20.43
CA HIS A 301 -15.27 -6.92 19.15
C HIS A 301 -15.76 -5.57 18.60
N GLY A 302 -16.35 -4.71 19.44
CA GLY A 302 -16.71 -3.35 19.07
C GLY A 302 -15.53 -2.50 18.60
N MET A 303 -14.37 -2.61 19.26
CA MET A 303 -13.13 -1.89 18.92
C MET A 303 -12.46 -2.37 17.64
N VAL A 304 -12.64 -3.64 17.22
CA VAL A 304 -12.13 -4.11 15.92
C VAL A 304 -12.91 -3.41 14.81
N LEU A 305 -12.28 -2.41 14.19
CA LEU A 305 -12.92 -1.55 13.20
C LEU A 305 -13.07 -2.27 11.86
N TYR A 306 -12.06 -3.02 11.44
CA TYR A 306 -12.07 -3.81 10.22
C TYR A 306 -11.05 -4.96 10.29
N VAL A 307 -11.21 -5.92 9.37
CA VAL A 307 -10.27 -7.01 9.10
C VAL A 307 -9.51 -6.72 7.81
N GLU A 308 -8.21 -6.96 7.81
CA GLU A 308 -7.29 -6.69 6.71
C GLU A 308 -6.76 -7.99 6.11
N GLN A 309 -6.88 -8.12 4.79
CA GLN A 309 -6.26 -9.14 3.93
C GLN A 309 -5.93 -10.49 4.62
N PRO A 310 -6.95 -11.26 5.06
CA PRO A 310 -6.67 -12.54 5.71
C PRO A 310 -6.22 -13.61 4.73
N PHE A 311 -6.64 -13.54 3.47
CA PHE A 311 -6.43 -14.56 2.44
C PHE A 311 -5.27 -14.22 1.50
N ALA A 312 -4.78 -15.22 0.78
CA ALA A 312 -3.73 -15.11 -0.23
C ALA A 312 -4.00 -13.95 -1.21
N TYR A 313 -2.93 -13.26 -1.64
CA TYR A 313 -3.11 -12.02 -2.37
C TYR A 313 -3.42 -12.21 -3.86
N GLU A 314 -3.13 -13.38 -4.45
CA GLU A 314 -3.48 -13.78 -5.82
C GLU A 314 -4.99 -14.07 -5.96
N LEU A 315 -5.79 -13.01 -5.91
CA LEU A 315 -7.26 -13.07 -5.87
C LEU A 315 -7.88 -13.73 -7.11
N ASP A 316 -7.23 -13.59 -8.26
CA ASP A 316 -7.64 -14.20 -9.52
C ASP A 316 -7.53 -15.72 -9.51
N GLN A 317 -6.54 -16.25 -8.78
CA GLN A 317 -6.30 -17.68 -8.56
C GLN A 317 -7.13 -18.21 -7.38
N HIS A 318 -7.32 -17.41 -6.33
CA HIS A 318 -7.98 -17.77 -5.09
C HIS A 318 -9.27 -16.97 -4.88
N ARG A 319 -10.31 -17.29 -5.66
CA ARG A 319 -11.62 -16.62 -5.65
C ARG A 319 -12.52 -17.08 -4.49
N ILE A 320 -12.07 -16.82 -3.26
CA ILE A 320 -12.81 -17.17 -2.04
C ILE A 320 -14.01 -16.22 -1.89
N ASP A 321 -15.20 -16.78 -1.63
CA ASP A 321 -16.36 -15.98 -1.22
C ASP A 321 -16.19 -15.53 0.24
N VAL A 322 -16.09 -14.22 0.45
CA VAL A 322 -15.83 -13.61 1.76
C VAL A 322 -17.01 -12.80 2.30
N HIS A 323 -18.20 -12.93 1.69
CA HIS A 323 -19.40 -12.20 2.16
C HIS A 323 -19.72 -12.51 3.62
N SER A 324 -19.48 -13.75 4.06
CA SER A 324 -19.69 -14.16 5.45
C SER A 324 -18.81 -13.37 6.43
N VAL A 325 -17.58 -13.03 6.04
CA VAL A 325 -16.66 -12.21 6.86
C VAL A 325 -17.12 -10.76 6.86
N SER A 326 -17.41 -10.21 5.68
CA SER A 326 -17.88 -8.83 5.51
C SER A 326 -19.21 -8.54 6.21
N ALA A 327 -20.05 -9.57 6.40
CA ALA A 327 -21.28 -9.47 7.19
C ALA A 327 -21.03 -9.24 8.69
N ARG A 328 -19.84 -9.60 9.20
CA ARG A 328 -19.44 -9.42 10.60
C ARG A 328 -18.68 -8.11 10.80
N LYS A 329 -17.69 -7.85 9.96
CA LYS A 329 -16.82 -6.66 10.01
C LYS A 329 -16.43 -6.22 8.61
N PRO A 330 -16.22 -4.92 8.37
CA PRO A 330 -15.62 -4.46 7.12
C PRO A 330 -14.33 -5.23 6.83
N LEU A 331 -14.17 -5.67 5.59
CA LEU A 331 -13.05 -6.48 5.12
C LEU A 331 -12.31 -5.72 4.01
N PHE A 332 -11.03 -5.46 4.24
CA PHE A 332 -10.20 -4.60 3.39
C PHE A 332 -9.19 -5.42 2.60
N LEU A 333 -9.24 -5.28 1.27
CA LEU A 333 -8.17 -5.74 0.38
C LEU A 333 -6.92 -4.91 0.65
N ASP A 334 -5.75 -5.55 0.69
CA ASP A 334 -4.48 -4.87 0.77
C ASP A 334 -3.55 -5.34 -0.35
N GLU A 335 -2.74 -6.38 -0.14
CA GLU A 335 -1.78 -6.89 -1.12
C GLU A 335 -2.45 -7.16 -2.48
N SER A 336 -3.64 -7.77 -2.46
CA SER A 336 -4.45 -8.08 -3.65
C SER A 336 -4.85 -6.86 -4.46
N ALA A 337 -5.00 -5.69 -3.83
CA ALA A 337 -5.42 -4.46 -4.50
C ALA A 337 -4.23 -3.73 -5.12
N HIS A 338 -3.61 -4.32 -6.15
CA HIS A 338 -2.54 -3.64 -6.91
C HIS A 338 -3.07 -2.79 -8.07
N ASP A 339 -4.30 -3.01 -8.52
CA ASP A 339 -5.00 -2.15 -9.48
C ASP A 339 -6.54 -2.19 -9.27
N TRP A 340 -7.26 -1.33 -9.99
CA TRP A 340 -8.71 -1.22 -9.88
C TRP A 340 -9.46 -2.47 -10.36
N ARG A 341 -8.88 -3.28 -11.25
CA ARG A 341 -9.50 -4.51 -11.76
C ARG A 341 -9.50 -5.58 -10.67
N MET A 342 -8.45 -5.64 -9.86
CA MET A 342 -8.43 -6.49 -8.65
C MET A 342 -9.39 -5.97 -7.57
N VAL A 343 -9.50 -4.65 -7.39
CA VAL A 343 -10.52 -4.07 -6.48
C VAL A 343 -11.94 -4.45 -6.94
N LYS A 344 -12.20 -4.40 -8.25
CA LYS A 344 -13.46 -4.86 -8.84
C LYS A 344 -13.74 -6.32 -8.54
N LEU A 345 -12.78 -7.21 -8.80
CA LEU A 345 -12.91 -8.63 -8.50
C LEU A 345 -13.14 -8.87 -7.01
N GLY A 346 -12.42 -8.18 -6.12
CA GLY A 346 -12.63 -8.33 -4.68
C GLY A 346 -14.02 -7.87 -4.25
N ARG A 347 -14.55 -6.78 -4.81
CA ARG A 347 -15.93 -6.38 -4.55
C ARG A 347 -16.92 -7.48 -4.95
N GLU A 348 -16.71 -8.15 -6.08
CA GLU A 348 -17.55 -9.27 -6.53
C GLU A 348 -17.50 -10.48 -5.58
N LEU A 349 -16.35 -10.70 -4.92
CA LEU A 349 -16.15 -11.76 -3.93
C LEU A 349 -16.63 -11.41 -2.51
N GLY A 350 -17.10 -10.17 -2.30
CA GLY A 350 -17.67 -9.73 -1.03
C GLY A 350 -16.75 -8.83 -0.18
N TRP A 351 -15.58 -8.45 -0.67
CA TRP A 351 -14.72 -7.48 0.02
C TRP A 351 -15.40 -6.10 0.06
N SER A 352 -15.34 -5.42 1.20
CA SER A 352 -16.09 -4.16 1.42
C SER A 352 -15.22 -2.90 1.42
N GLY A 353 -13.90 -3.04 1.44
CA GLY A 353 -12.96 -1.93 1.45
C GLY A 353 -11.62 -2.24 0.80
N VAL A 354 -10.80 -1.22 0.65
CA VAL A 354 -9.44 -1.32 0.11
C VAL A 354 -8.46 -0.45 0.89
N ALA A 355 -7.31 -1.02 1.22
CA ALA A 355 -6.12 -0.35 1.68
C ALA A 355 -5.26 0.05 0.46
N LEU A 356 -5.14 1.36 0.25
CA LEU A 356 -4.39 1.95 -0.85
C LEU A 356 -2.95 2.20 -0.40
N LYS A 357 -2.00 1.92 -1.29
CA LYS A 357 -0.57 2.09 -1.06
C LYS A 357 0.07 2.81 -2.24
N THR A 358 0.56 4.02 -2.02
CA THR A 358 1.28 4.79 -3.04
C THR A 358 2.64 4.18 -3.37
N CYS A 359 3.19 3.35 -2.47
CA CYS A 359 4.38 2.53 -2.73
C CYS A 359 4.14 1.42 -3.77
N LYS A 360 2.90 1.16 -4.21
CA LYS A 360 2.63 0.37 -5.43
C LYS A 360 2.71 1.26 -6.67
N THR A 361 1.99 2.38 -6.68
CA THR A 361 2.17 3.61 -7.49
C THR A 361 1.14 4.65 -7.01
N GLN A 362 1.41 5.95 -7.18
CA GLN A 362 0.41 7.01 -6.93
C GLN A 362 -0.74 6.91 -7.95
N THR A 363 -0.39 6.73 -9.24
CA THR A 363 -1.38 6.63 -10.32
C THR A 363 -2.34 5.46 -10.09
N GLY A 364 -1.82 4.26 -9.78
CA GLY A 364 -2.63 3.08 -9.51
C GLY A 364 -3.48 3.21 -8.25
N ALA A 365 -2.94 3.84 -7.20
CA ALA A 365 -3.68 4.12 -5.96
C ALA A 365 -4.85 5.09 -6.20
N LEU A 366 -4.65 6.17 -6.98
CA LEU A 366 -5.70 7.13 -7.31
C LEU A 366 -6.81 6.52 -8.17
N LEU A 367 -6.45 5.73 -9.19
CA LEU A 367 -7.43 5.02 -10.03
C LEU A 367 -8.26 4.03 -9.21
N SER A 368 -7.61 3.25 -8.34
CA SER A 368 -8.27 2.34 -7.40
C SER A 368 -9.17 3.10 -6.42
N ALA A 369 -8.74 4.25 -5.90
CA ALA A 369 -9.53 5.10 -5.01
C ALA A 369 -10.82 5.59 -5.69
N CYS A 370 -10.71 6.11 -6.91
CA CYS A 370 -11.86 6.60 -7.69
C CYS A 370 -12.85 5.46 -7.96
N TRP A 371 -12.34 4.29 -8.37
CA TRP A 371 -13.19 3.13 -8.64
C TRP A 371 -13.91 2.66 -7.37
N ALA A 372 -13.18 2.47 -6.27
CA ALA A 372 -13.73 2.03 -4.99
C ALA A 372 -14.80 2.99 -4.45
N ARG A 373 -14.53 4.31 -4.46
CA ARG A 373 -15.48 5.34 -4.03
C ARG A 373 -16.75 5.34 -4.88
N ALA A 374 -16.62 5.24 -6.20
CA ALA A 374 -17.75 5.20 -7.10
C ALA A 374 -18.68 3.99 -6.84
N HIS A 375 -18.15 2.91 -6.28
CA HIS A 375 -18.88 1.68 -5.96
C HIS A 375 -19.17 1.51 -4.47
N GLY A 376 -19.03 2.57 -3.66
CA GLY A 376 -19.41 2.59 -2.25
C GLY A 376 -18.48 1.82 -1.31
N MET A 377 -17.25 1.50 -1.75
CA MET A 377 -16.27 0.82 -0.91
C MET A 377 -15.55 1.78 0.03
N ALA A 378 -15.21 1.29 1.22
CA ALA A 378 -14.39 2.02 2.17
C ALA A 378 -12.93 2.09 1.72
N LEU A 379 -12.24 3.17 2.11
CA LEU A 379 -10.83 3.38 1.81
C LEU A 379 -10.02 3.52 3.10
N MET A 380 -8.85 2.91 3.11
CA MET A 380 -7.74 3.24 4.00
C MET A 380 -6.52 3.58 3.16
N VAL A 381 -5.64 4.43 3.66
CA VAL A 381 -4.33 4.66 3.05
C VAL A 381 -3.27 4.13 4.01
N GLN A 382 -2.33 3.38 3.47
CA GLN A 382 -1.21 2.82 4.21
C GLN A 382 0.11 3.26 3.58
N ASP A 383 1.06 3.61 4.43
CA ASP A 383 2.45 3.79 4.07
C ASP A 383 3.33 3.06 5.09
N LEU A 384 3.09 1.76 5.27
CA LEU A 384 3.83 0.88 6.19
C LEU A 384 5.30 0.68 5.80
N THR A 385 5.73 1.37 4.76
CA THR A 385 6.93 1.07 4.01
C THR A 385 7.84 2.30 3.93
N ASN A 386 7.43 3.49 4.37
CA ASN A 386 8.37 4.61 4.45
C ASN A 386 8.99 4.73 5.86
N PRO A 387 10.09 4.01 6.17
CA PRO A 387 10.69 3.98 7.52
C PRO A 387 11.26 5.33 7.95
N MET A 388 11.32 6.34 7.08
CA MET A 388 11.77 7.69 7.41
C MET A 388 10.63 8.65 7.78
N LEU A 389 9.38 8.19 7.75
CA LEU A 389 8.21 8.95 8.21
C LEU A 389 7.71 8.53 9.60
N ALA A 390 8.30 7.50 10.21
CA ALA A 390 8.00 7.04 11.56
C ALA A 390 9.08 7.49 12.55
#